data_AF-A0A7V4A0B0-F1
#
_entry.id   AF-A0A7V4A0B0-F1
#
_cell.length_a   1.000
_cell.length_b   1.000
_cell.length_c   1.000
_cell.angle_alpha   90.00
_cell.angle_beta   90.00
_cell.angle_gamma   90.00
#
_symmetry.space_group_name_H-M   'P 1'
#
loop_
_entity.id
_entity.type
_entity.pdbx_description
1 polymer ?
#
loop_
_entity_poly.entity_id
_entity_poly.type
_entity_poly.pdbx_seq_one_letter_code
_entity_poly.pdbx_strand_id
1 'polypeptide(L)'
;MEILKQRPSRNPKEVLTFILLVSLSSVTLLTTLGVILSLVGDVVQFFRRVPLLEFLLAPEWTPLFAEPRYGIAPLIAGTFLVTAIALLVAIPLGLSLAIY
;
A
#
# COMPACT_ATOMS: atom_id res chain seq x y z
N MET A 1 -4.97 -28.17 22.89
CA MET A 1 -4.98 -26.74 23.29
C MET A 1 -3.67 -26.47 24.06
N GLU A 2 -2.52 -26.70 23.42
CA GLU A 2 -1.20 -26.78 24.10
C GLU A 2 -0.30 -25.57 23.76
N ILE A 3 -0.83 -24.57 23.05
CA ILE A 3 -0.03 -23.46 22.47
C ILE A 3 0.27 -22.35 23.48
N LEU A 4 -0.19 -22.46 24.74
CA LEU A 4 -0.08 -21.40 25.75
C LEU A 4 0.57 -21.89 27.05
N LYS A 5 1.67 -22.63 26.97
CA LYS A 5 2.53 -22.90 28.14
C LYS A 5 3.97 -22.51 27.87
N GLN A 6 4.19 -21.27 27.42
CA GLN A 6 5.50 -20.64 27.51
C GLN A 6 5.82 -20.42 28.98
N ARG A 7 6.88 -21.07 29.46
CA ARG A 7 7.44 -20.83 30.80
C ARG A 7 7.88 -19.37 30.87
N PRO A 8 7.70 -18.66 32.00
CA PRO A 8 8.19 -17.29 32.14
C PRO A 8 9.70 -17.29 31.94
N SER A 9 10.15 -16.73 30.81
CA SER A 9 11.56 -16.60 30.45
C SER A 9 12.24 -15.71 31.50
N ARG A 10 13.09 -16.30 32.34
CA ARG A 10 13.91 -15.58 33.33
C ARG A 10 15.07 -14.79 32.71
N ASN A 11 15.24 -14.83 31.38
CA ASN A 11 16.34 -14.14 30.70
C ASN A 11 15.93 -12.70 30.34
N PRO A 12 16.58 -11.67 30.92
CA PRO A 12 16.20 -10.27 30.70
C PRO A 12 16.32 -9.85 29.22
N LYS A 13 17.18 -10.51 28.44
CA LYS A 13 17.33 -10.23 26.99
C LYS A 13 16.10 -10.63 26.19
N GLU A 14 15.44 -11.73 26.55
CA GLU A 14 14.25 -12.22 25.84
C GLU A 14 13.03 -11.34 26.12
N VAL A 15 12.88 -10.91 27.38
CA VAL A 15 11.84 -9.95 27.79
C VAL A 15 12.03 -8.60 27.08
N LEU A 16 13.27 -8.10 26.98
CA LEU A 16 13.56 -6.86 26.28
C LEU A 16 13.20 -6.94 24.79
N THR A 17 13.60 -8.01 24.11
CA THR A 17 13.25 -8.23 22.70
C THR A 17 11.73 -8.33 22.51
N PHE A 18 11.03 -9.05 23.38
CA PHE A 18 9.58 -9.17 23.32
C PHE A 18 8.87 -7.82 23.51
N ILE A 19 9.28 -7.03 24.50
CA ILE A 19 8.72 -5.69 24.75
C ILE A 19 8.99 -4.77 23.55
N LEU A 20 10.20 -4.81 22.98
CA LEU A 20 10.53 -4.05 21.78
C LEU A 20 9.62 -4.43 20.62
N LEU A 21 9.47 -5.73 20.32
CA LEU A 21 8.61 -6.19 19.22
C LEU A 21 7.15 -5.77 19.42
N VAL A 22 6.61 -5.89 20.63
CA VAL A 22 5.24 -5.45 20.95
C VAL A 22 5.12 -3.94 20.82
N SER A 23 6.10 -3.17 21.28
CA SER A 23 6.10 -1.71 21.18
C SER A 23 6.15 -1.25 19.72
N LEU A 24 7.04 -1.80 18.89
CA LEU A 24 7.13 -1.47 17.47
C LEU A 24 5.83 -1.82 16.71
N SER A 25 5.26 -2.99 17.00
CA SER A 25 3.98 -3.41 16.41
C SER A 25 2.84 -2.47 16.82
N SER A 26 2.76 -2.12 18.11
CA SER A 26 1.77 -1.18 18.63
C SER A 26 1.91 0.20 18.01
N VAL A 27 3.14 0.73 17.89
CA VAL A 27 3.41 2.00 17.20
C VAL A 27 2.94 1.94 15.75
N THR A 28 3.26 0.88 15.02
CA THR A 28 2.83 0.70 13.62
C THR A 28 1.31 0.73 13.48
N LEU A 29 0.60 0.01 14.37
CA LEU A 29 -0.86 0.00 14.39
C LEU A 29 -1.44 1.38 14.73
N LEU A 30 -0.91 2.04 15.76
CA LEU A 30 -1.33 3.38 16.17
C LEU A 30 -1.07 4.42 15.07
N THR A 31 0.06 4.37 14.38
CA THR A 31 0.36 5.25 13.25
C THR A 31 -0.61 5.01 12.09
N THR A 32 -0.91 3.74 11.77
CA THR A 32 -1.87 3.39 10.72
C THR A 32 -3.26 3.94 11.05
N LEU A 33 -3.72 3.75 12.28
CA LEU A 33 -4.98 4.31 12.77
C LEU A 33 -4.96 5.84 12.75
N GLY A 34 -3.85 6.46 13.16
CA GLY A 34 -3.67 7.91 13.13
C GLY A 34 -3.81 8.50 11.72
N VAL A 35 -3.20 7.87 10.72
CA VAL A 35 -3.32 8.28 9.30
C VAL A 35 -4.77 8.16 8.82
N ILE A 36 -5.45 7.05 9.14
CA ILE A 36 -6.85 6.86 8.75
C ILE A 36 -7.74 7.94 9.38
N LEU A 37 -7.62 8.16 10.69
CA LEU A 37 -8.42 9.15 11.41
C LEU A 37 -8.14 10.58 10.94
N SER A 38 -6.90 10.88 10.55
CA SER A 38 -6.52 12.18 10.02
C SER A 38 -7.08 12.45 8.62
N LEU A 39 -7.25 11.42 7.78
CA LEU A 39 -7.60 11.59 6.36
C LEU A 39 -9.05 11.19 6.03
N VAL A 40 -9.73 10.40 6.86
CA VAL A 40 -11.06 9.87 6.55
C VAL A 40 -12.09 10.99 6.30
N GLY A 41 -12.02 12.08 7.05
CA GLY A 41 -12.90 13.24 6.85
C GLY A 41 -12.70 13.89 5.48
N ASP A 42 -11.45 14.14 5.11
CA ASP A 42 -11.09 14.74 3.82
C ASP A 42 -11.47 13.84 2.65
N VAL A 43 -11.26 12.52 2.78
CA VAL A 43 -11.64 11.52 1.78
C VAL A 43 -13.15 11.48 1.58
N VAL A 44 -13.93 11.50 2.65
CA VAL A 44 -15.40 11.52 2.55
C VAL A 44 -15.89 12.81 1.88
N GLN A 45 -15.30 13.96 2.22
CA GLN A 45 -15.63 15.23 1.56
C GLN A 45 -15.22 15.25 0.08
N PHE A 46 -14.09 14.65 -0.27
CA PHE A 46 -13.63 14.49 -1.65
C PHE A 46 -14.63 13.69 -2.48
N PHE A 47 -15.05 12.51 -2.00
CA PHE A 47 -15.99 11.65 -2.73
C PHE A 47 -17.43 12.20 -2.80
N ARG A 48 -17.76 13.20 -1.98
CA ARG A 48 -18.99 13.98 -2.16
C ARG A 48 -18.93 14.94 -3.35
N ARG A 49 -17.74 15.42 -3.71
CA ARG A 49 -17.52 16.32 -4.86
C ARG A 49 -17.26 15.56 -6.14
N VAL A 50 -16.50 14.46 -6.05
CA VAL A 50 -16.15 13.61 -7.20
C VAL A 50 -16.73 12.22 -6.96
N PRO A 51 -17.76 11.80 -7.71
CA PRO A 51 -18.35 10.48 -7.52
C PRO A 51 -17.35 9.38 -7.86
N LEU A 52 -17.42 8.25 -7.14
CA LEU A 52 -16.52 7.10 -7.31
C LEU A 52 -16.40 6.63 -8.76
N LEU A 53 -17.50 6.63 -9.52
CA LEU A 53 -17.49 6.20 -10.91
C LEU A 53 -16.67 7.13 -11.81
N GLU A 54 -16.78 8.44 -11.59
CA GLU A 54 -15.99 9.44 -12.33
C GLU A 54 -14.52 9.36 -11.94
N PHE A 55 -14.21 9.21 -10.65
CA PHE A 55 -12.85 8.98 -10.17
C PHE A 55 -12.20 7.75 -10.85
N LEU A 56 -12.94 6.65 -10.99
CA LEU A 56 -12.44 5.40 -11.56
C LEU A 56 -12.34 5.42 -13.10
N LEU A 57 -13.35 5.96 -13.79
CA LEU A 57 -13.50 5.82 -15.25
C LEU A 57 -13.13 7.07 -16.04
N ALA A 58 -12.99 8.24 -15.40
CA ALA A 58 -12.65 9.45 -16.14
C ALA A 58 -11.27 9.31 -16.81
N PRO A 59 -11.15 9.70 -18.10
CA PRO A 59 -9.93 9.50 -18.88
C PRO A 59 -8.81 10.50 -18.55
N GLU A 60 -9.09 11.52 -17.74
CA GLU A 60 -8.20 12.66 -17.51
C GLU A 60 -7.75 12.77 -16.06
N TRP A 61 -6.43 12.87 -15.88
CA TRP A 61 -5.79 13.21 -14.61
C TRP A 61 -5.18 14.61 -14.70
N THR A 62 -5.94 15.62 -14.29
CA THR A 62 -5.57 17.04 -14.41
C THR A 62 -5.84 17.84 -13.12
N PRO A 63 -5.40 17.36 -11.93
CA PRO A 63 -5.73 18.03 -10.66
C PRO A 63 -5.12 19.43 -10.50
N LEU A 64 -4.11 19.79 -11.31
CA LEU A 64 -3.39 21.06 -11.26
C LEU A 64 -3.91 22.11 -12.26
N PHE A 65 -4.88 21.76 -13.10
CA PHE A 65 -5.42 22.63 -14.14
C PHE A 65 -6.54 23.52 -13.59
N ALA A 66 -6.95 24.53 -14.36
CA ALA A 66 -8.05 25.43 -13.99
C ALA A 66 -9.38 24.68 -13.72
N GLU A 67 -9.62 23.60 -14.46
CA GLU A 67 -10.70 22.64 -14.20
C GLU A 67 -10.09 21.32 -13.70
N PRO A 68 -10.07 21.07 -12.37
CA PRO A 68 -9.43 19.89 -11.82
C PRO A 68 -10.25 18.62 -12.11
N ARG A 69 -9.62 17.62 -12.74
CA ARG A 69 -10.18 16.27 -12.92
C ARG A 69 -9.29 15.23 -12.25
N TYR A 70 -9.92 14.25 -11.60
CA TYR A 70 -9.26 13.27 -10.74
C TYR A 70 -9.41 11.83 -11.25
N GLY A 71 -9.49 11.62 -12.57
CA GLY A 71 -9.64 10.30 -13.17
C GLY A 71 -8.38 9.45 -13.05
N ILE A 72 -8.46 8.28 -12.42
CA ILE A 72 -7.29 7.39 -12.22
C ILE A 72 -7.06 6.40 -13.37
N ALA A 73 -8.02 6.24 -14.28
CA ALA A 73 -7.90 5.35 -15.44
C ALA A 73 -6.57 5.49 -16.22
N PRO A 74 -6.08 6.71 -16.56
CA PRO A 74 -4.80 6.84 -17.26
C PRO A 74 -3.59 6.36 -16.43
N LEU A 75 -3.63 6.49 -15.11
CA LEU A 75 -2.55 6.02 -14.22
C LEU A 75 -2.49 4.49 -14.17
N ILE A 76 -3.66 3.85 -14.13
CA ILE A 76 -3.79 2.40 -14.20
C ILE A 76 -3.28 1.91 -15.56
N ALA A 77 -3.75 2.52 -16.66
CA ALA A 77 -3.31 2.17 -18.01
C ALA A 77 -1.78 2.33 -18.18
N GLY A 78 -1.20 3.41 -17.66
CA GLY A 78 0.25 3.62 -17.67
C GLY A 78 1.02 2.53 -16.91
N THR A 79 0.52 2.12 -15.74
CA THR A 79 1.13 1.02 -14.96
C THR A 79 1.08 -0.31 -15.70
N PHE A 80 -0.05 -0.64 -16.33
CA PHE A 80 -0.17 -1.84 -17.16
C PHE A 80 0.76 -1.80 -18.37
N LEU A 81 0.86 -0.64 -19.03
CA LEU A 81 1.74 -0.46 -20.17
C LEU A 81 3.21 -0.67 -19.80
N VAL A 82 3.68 -0.04 -18.71
CA VAL A 82 5.05 -0.22 -18.23
C VAL A 82 5.31 -1.67 -17.83
N THR A 83 4.37 -2.29 -17.11
CA THR A 83 4.47 -3.71 -16.73
C THR A 83 4.54 -4.62 -17.95
N ALA A 84 3.71 -4.39 -18.96
CA ALA A 84 3.70 -5.18 -20.18
C ALA A 84 5.03 -5.07 -20.93
N ILE A 85 5.57 -3.87 -21.09
CA ILE A 85 6.87 -3.65 -21.72
C ILE A 85 7.99 -4.30 -20.89
N ALA A 86 7.96 -4.14 -19.56
CA ALA A 86 8.93 -4.75 -18.66
C ALA A 86 8.92 -6.28 -18.81
N LEU A 87 7.75 -6.92 -18.86
CA LEU A 87 7.62 -8.36 -19.07
C LEU A 87 8.12 -8.79 -20.45
N LEU A 88 7.79 -8.03 -21.51
CA LEU A 88 8.27 -8.32 -22.87
C LEU A 88 9.80 -8.31 -22.97
N VAL A 89 10.50 -7.53 -22.14
CA VAL A 89 11.97 -7.50 -22.10
C VAL A 89 12.54 -8.51 -21.11
N ALA A 90 11.96 -8.60 -19.91
CA ALA A 90 12.47 -9.45 -18.83
C ALA A 90 12.31 -10.94 -19.14
N ILE A 91 11.21 -11.35 -19.79
CA ILE A 91 10.95 -12.77 -20.09
C ILE A 91 11.98 -13.33 -21.08
N PRO A 92 12.23 -12.72 -22.26
CA PRO A 92 13.23 -13.25 -23.20
C PRO A 92 14.65 -13.23 -22.63
N LEU A 93 15.05 -12.15 -21.96
CA LEU A 93 16.38 -12.04 -21.35
C LEU A 93 16.57 -13.04 -20.22
N GLY A 94 15.58 -13.15 -19.32
CA GLY A 94 15.62 -14.08 -18.20
C GLY A 94 15.66 -15.54 -18.66
N LEU A 95 14.88 -15.89 -19.69
CA LEU A 95 14.89 -17.24 -20.25
C LEU A 95 16.20 -17.55 -20.99
N SER A 96 16.76 -16.58 -21.71
CA SER A 96 18.04 -16.76 -22.43
C SER A 96 19.20 -17.06 -21.47
N LEU A 97 19.27 -16.33 -20.34
CA LEU A 97 20.27 -16.56 -19.28
C LEU A 97 20.05 -17.87 -18.51
N ALA A 98 18.83 -18.40 -18.48
CA ALA A 98 18.55 -19.65 -17.78
C ALA A 98 18.96 -20.88 -18.61
N ILE A 99 18.90 -20.76 -19.94
CA ILE A 99 19.21 -21.85 -20.86
C ILE A 99 20.70 -21.93 -21.18
N TYR A 100 21.39 -20.79 -21.27
CA TYR A 100 22.81 -20.69 -21.62
C TYR A 100 23.65 -20.19 -20.44
#